data_AF-A0AAV5ZIE0-F1
#
_entry.id   AF-A0AAV5ZIE0-F1
#
_cell.length_a   1.000
_cell.length_b   1.000
_cell.length_c   1.000
_cell.angle_alpha   90.00
_cell.angle_beta   90.00
_cell.angle_gamma   90.00
#
_symmetry.space_group_name_H-M   'P 1'
#
loop_
_entity.id
_entity.type
_entity.pdbx_description
1 polymer ?
#
loop_
_entity_poly.entity_id
_entity_poly.type
_entity_poly.pdbx_seq_one_letter_code
_entity_poly.pdbx_strand_id
1 'polypeptide(L)' 'MTALARIPFWRLRAHGVVEEAVRGGSRRRQIGHEWPLPDGVRERMRGLLEPLGFDLARPVAVREPEGEDALEFSQDA' A
#
# COMPACT_ATOMS: atom_id res chain seq x y z
N MET A 1 1.76 -18.17 -5.07
CA MET A 1 2.85 -17.29 -4.63
C MET A 1 2.23 -16.07 -3.97
N THR A 2 2.55 -15.79 -2.71
CA THR A 2 2.08 -14.57 -2.02
C THR A 2 2.95 -13.40 -2.48
N ALA A 3 2.33 -12.33 -2.97
CA ALA A 3 3.00 -11.08 -3.30
C ALA A 3 3.20 -10.26 -2.02
N LEU A 4 4.42 -9.74 -1.81
CA LEU A 4 4.77 -8.91 -0.66
C LEU A 4 5.70 -7.78 -1.13
N ALA A 5 5.36 -6.55 -0.79
CA ALA A 5 6.16 -5.39 -1.12
C ALA A 5 6.15 -4.36 0.01
N ARG A 6 7.32 -3.81 0.33
CA ARG A 6 7.45 -2.67 1.23
C ARG A 6 7.81 -1.43 0.42
N ILE A 7 6.95 -0.42 0.48
CA ILE A 7 7.12 0.81 -0.28
C ILE A 7 7.31 1.98 0.70
N PRO A 8 8.47 2.64 0.68
CA PRO A 8 8.73 3.78 1.55
C PRO A 8 7.92 5.01 1.13
N PHE A 9 7.62 5.88 2.08
CA PHE A 9 6.80 7.09 1.88
C PHE A 9 7.32 7.99 0.75
N TRP A 10 8.64 8.18 0.67
CA TRP A 10 9.24 8.98 -0.40
C TRP A 10 8.93 8.41 -1.80
N ARG A 11 8.80 7.09 -1.94
CA ARG A 11 8.51 6.43 -3.21
C ARG A 11 7.03 6.52 -3.57
N LEU A 12 6.14 6.41 -2.57
CA LEU A 12 4.71 6.69 -2.76
C LEU A 12 4.52 8.12 -3.28
N ARG A 13 5.16 9.09 -2.64
CA ARG A 13 5.10 10.51 -3.02
C ARG A 13 5.67 10.78 -4.40
N ALA A 14 6.77 10.12 -4.78
CA ALA A 14 7.32 10.21 -6.13
C ALA A 14 6.34 9.72 -7.21
N HIS A 15 5.42 8.82 -6.85
CA HIS A 15 4.32 8.35 -7.70
C HIS A 15 3.01 9.14 -7.52
N GLY A 16 3.05 10.28 -6.82
CA GLY A 16 1.87 11.13 -6.60
C GLY A 16 0.85 10.53 -5.62
N VAL A 17 1.25 9.56 -4.81
CA VAL A 17 0.40 8.96 -3.78
C VAL A 17 0.89 9.40 -2.40
N VAL A 18 0.01 10.02 -1.63
CA VAL A 18 0.29 10.36 -0.22
C VAL A 18 -0.16 9.23 0.69
N GLU A 19 0.56 9.01 1.79
CA GLU A 19 0.32 7.90 2.70
C GLU A 19 -1.08 7.95 3.31
N GLU A 20 -1.57 9.17 3.61
CA GLU A 20 -2.91 9.42 4.13
C GLU A 20 -4.00 8.84 3.22
N ALA A 21 -3.83 8.92 1.90
CA ALA A 21 -4.78 8.37 0.96
C ALA A 21 -4.83 6.84 1.05
N VAL A 22 -3.66 6.19 1.21
CA VAL A 22 -3.56 4.73 1.40
C VAL A 22 -4.17 4.30 2.73
N ARG A 23 -4.13 5.17 3.76
CA ARG A 23 -4.82 4.98 5.07
C ARG A 23 -6.31 5.34 5.04
N GLY A 24 -6.94 5.48 3.87
CA GLY A 24 -8.36 5.85 3.76
C GLY A 24 -8.67 7.29 4.19
N GLY A 25 -7.69 8.19 4.06
CA GLY A 25 -7.81 9.62 4.40
C GLY A 25 -7.39 9.97 5.84
N SER A 26 -6.99 8.98 6.65
CA SER A 26 -6.52 9.25 8.01
C SER A 26 -5.09 9.78 8.04
N ARG A 27 -4.88 10.86 8.80
CA ARG A 27 -3.54 11.39 9.12
C ARG A 27 -2.82 10.61 10.23
N ARG A 28 -3.57 9.80 10.99
CA ARG A 28 -2.99 9.01 12.09
C ARG A 28 -2.41 7.72 11.53
N ARG A 29 -1.18 7.38 11.96
CA ARG A 29 -0.54 6.10 11.64
C ARG A 29 -1.39 4.96 12.23
N GLN A 30 -1.52 3.87 11.49
CA GLN A 30 -2.30 2.69 11.90
C GLN A 30 -1.35 1.51 12.15
N ILE A 31 -0.41 1.69 13.06
CA ILE A 31 0.68 0.72 13.29
C ILE A 31 0.10 -0.61 13.76
N GLY A 32 0.58 -1.71 13.16
CA GLY A 32 0.21 -3.07 13.58
C GLY A 32 -1.19 -3.52 13.16
N HIS A 33 -1.95 -2.68 12.48
CA HIS A 33 -3.23 -3.05 11.87
C HIS A 33 -3.07 -3.32 10.38
N GLU A 34 -3.90 -4.23 9.86
CA GLU A 34 -4.03 -4.50 8.44
C GLU A 34 -5.37 -3.95 7.95
N TRP A 35 -5.38 -3.35 6.76
CA TRP A 35 -6.58 -2.83 6.11
C TRP A 35 -6.51 -3.03 4.60
N PRO A 36 -7.65 -3.06 3.88
CA PRO A 36 -7.64 -3.17 2.43
C PRO A 36 -7.15 -1.87 1.78
N LEU A 37 -6.40 -2.00 0.68
CA LEU A 37 -6.02 -0.87 -0.18
C LEU A 37 -7.29 -0.18 -0.71
N PRO A 38 -7.49 1.13 -0.44
CA PRO A 38 -8.68 1.83 -0.89
C PRO A 38 -8.78 1.89 -2.42
N ASP A 39 -9.99 1.66 -2.96
CA ASP A 39 -10.24 1.63 -4.41
C ASP A 39 -9.84 2.94 -5.12
N GLY A 40 -10.07 4.09 -4.49
CA GLY A 40 -9.68 5.39 -5.02
C GLY A 40 -8.17 5.62 -5.15
N VAL A 41 -7.35 4.76 -4.52
CA VAL A 41 -5.88 4.80 -4.59
C VAL A 41 -5.32 3.67 -5.44
N ARG A 42 -6.08 2.59 -5.60
CA ARG A 42 -5.71 1.38 -6.35
C ARG A 42 -5.16 1.68 -7.74
N GLU A 43 -5.87 2.48 -8.54
CA GLU A 43 -5.41 2.83 -9.90
C GLU A 43 -4.11 3.64 -9.92
N ARG A 44 -3.91 4.55 -8.95
CA ARG A 44 -2.67 5.32 -8.84
C ARG A 44 -1.47 4.45 -8.46
N MET A 45 -1.73 3.36 -7.73
CA MET A 45 -0.71 2.40 -7.30
C MET A 45 -0.38 1.34 -8.35
N ARG A 46 -1.12 1.28 -9.46
CA ARG A 46 -0.95 0.28 -10.54
C ARG A 46 0.49 0.14 -11.00
N GLY A 47 1.11 1.25 -11.41
CA GLY A 47 2.50 1.24 -11.88
C GLY A 47 3.55 0.90 -10.81
N LEU A 48 3.17 0.92 -9.53
CA LEU A 48 4.04 0.49 -8.43
C LEU A 48 3.86 -1.00 -8.10
N LEU A 49 2.62 -1.50 -8.10
CA LEU A 49 2.27 -2.81 -7.57
C LEU A 49 2.25 -3.91 -8.64
N GLU A 50 1.74 -3.66 -9.84
CA GLU A 50 1.68 -4.70 -10.90
C GLU A 50 3.08 -5.25 -11.27
N PRO A 51 4.13 -4.43 -11.42
CA PRO A 51 5.48 -4.95 -11.70
C PRO A 51 6.06 -5.82 -10.58
N LEU A 52 5.49 -5.74 -9.37
CA LEU A 52 5.87 -6.53 -8.20
C LEU A 52 5.02 -7.81 -8.06
N GLY A 53 4.13 -8.08 -9.02
CA GLY A 53 3.32 -9.30 -9.06
C GLY A 53 1.97 -9.20 -8.36
N PHE A 54 1.49 -8.00 -8.02
CA PHE A 54 0.15 -7.80 -7.48
C PHE A 54 -0.89 -7.77 -8.59
N ASP A 55 -2.02 -8.45 -8.36
CA ASP A 55 -3.22 -8.36 -9.17
C ASP A 55 -4.20 -7.36 -8.54
N LEU A 56 -4.34 -6.19 -9.15
CA LEU A 56 -5.25 -5.15 -8.65
C LEU A 56 -6.73 -5.47 -8.90
N ALA A 57 -7.08 -6.54 -9.61
CA ALA A 57 -8.47 -7.02 -9.63
C ALA A 57 -8.86 -7.68 -8.30
N ARG A 58 -7.88 -8.06 -7.48
CA ARG A 58 -8.07 -8.72 -6.19
C ARG A 58 -7.79 -7.78 -5.02
N PRO A 59 -8.31 -8.07 -3.81
CA PRO A 59 -7.95 -7.31 -2.62
C PRO A 59 -6.44 -7.33 -2.37
N VAL A 60 -5.90 -6.17 -1.99
CA VAL A 60 -4.52 -6.01 -1.52
C VAL A 60 -4.61 -5.54 -0.07
N ALA A 61 -3.95 -6.26 0.82
CA ALA A 61 -3.82 -5.88 2.21
C ALA A 61 -2.68 -4.86 2.37
N VAL A 62 -2.88 -3.92 3.27
CA VAL A 62 -1.92 -2.87 3.59
C VAL A 62 -1.69 -2.87 5.10
N ARG A 63 -0.43 -2.74 5.50
CA ARG A 63 -0.01 -2.57 6.89
C ARG A 63 1.03 -1.47 7.00
N GLU A 64 1.02 -0.77 8.11
CA GLU A 64 2.11 0.14 8.47
C GLU A 64 3.05 -0.53 9.49
N PRO A 65 4.31 -0.84 9.11
CA PRO A 65 5.31 -1.37 10.03
C PRO A 65 5.68 -0.34 11.12
N GLU A 66 6.01 -0.85 12.31
CA GLU A 66 6.48 -0.02 13.41
C GLU A 66 7.91 0.47 13.15
N GLY A 67 8.19 1.75 13.44
CA GLY A 67 9.53 2.32 13.33
C GLY A 67 10.04 2.58 11.90
N GLU A 68 9.24 2.32 10.87
CA GLU A 68 9.61 2.54 9.47
C GLU A 68 8.67 3.54 8.79
N ASP A 69 9.21 4.44 7.97
CA ASP A 69 8.43 5.36 7.14
C ASP A 69 8.07 4.69 5.79
N ALA A 70 7.29 3.62 5.89
CA ALA A 70 6.86 2.79 4.78
C ALA A 70 5.45 2.22 4.98
N LEU A 71 4.88 1.71 3.88
CA LEU A 71 3.72 0.83 3.90
C LEU A 71 4.11 -0.52 3.32
N GLU A 72 3.64 -1.58 3.96
CA GLU A 72 3.71 -2.95 3.48
C GLU A 72 2.41 -3.30 2.76
N PHE A 73 2.55 -3.94 1.62
CA PHE A 73 1.47 -4.43 0.77
C PHE A 73 1.62 -5.95 0.66
N SER A 74 0.52 -6.67 0.88
CA SER A 74 0.48 -8.13 0.79
C SER A 74 -0.74 -8.59 -0.01
N GLN A 75 -0.58 -9.69 -0.74
CA GLN A 75 -1.67 -10.33 -1.46
C GLN A 75 -1.40 -11.82 -1.58
N ASP A 76 -2.33 -12.63 -1.04
CA ASP A 76 -2.28 -14.07 -1.20
C ASP A 76 -2.67 -14.51 -2.62
N ALA A 77 -2.08 -15.64 -3.01
CA ALA A 77 -2.19 -16.23 -4.35
C ALA A 77 -3.60 -16.69 -4.72
#